data_AF-A0A521KLD8-F1
#
_entry.id   AF-A0A521KLD8-F1
#
_cell.length_a   1.000
_cell.length_b   1.000
_cell.length_c   1.000
_cell.angle_alpha   90.00
_cell.angle_beta   90.00
_cell.angle_gamma   90.00
#
_symmetry.space_group_name_H-M   'P 1'
#
loop_
_entity.id
_entity.type
_entity.pdbx_description
1 polymer ?
#
loop_
_entity_poly.entity_id
_entity_poly.type
_entity_poly.pdbx_seq_one_letter_code
_entity_poly.pdbx_strand_id
1 'polypeptide(L)'
;MPQQYVASDSTTGLQVQVTGEFPEDPDDRVRIARTTNLFTRLMATVLSTTNDTERRERFRAIETQLEVAEALIRGDLPEVQRLIRETLHAMGISDDQLREVEQQLREQLRAIGGDGLAGMLGLDDQPDPDAPEDPDRPRLD
;
A
#
# COMPACT_ATOMS: atom_id res chain seq x y z
N MET A 1 -34.67 6.27 7.60
CA MET A 1 -34.04 7.60 7.45
C MET A 1 -32.54 7.38 7.32
N PRO A 2 -31.86 7.95 6.31
CA PRO A 2 -30.41 7.88 6.23
C PRO A 2 -29.81 8.52 7.48
N GLN A 3 -28.81 7.87 8.05
CA GLN A 3 -28.08 8.35 9.21
C GLN A 3 -27.05 9.38 8.75
N GLN A 4 -26.74 10.34 9.62
CA GLN A 4 -25.84 11.45 9.30
C GLN A 4 -24.76 11.58 10.36
N TYR A 5 -23.53 11.79 9.90
CA TYR A 5 -22.41 12.21 10.71
C TYR A 5 -21.83 13.51 10.13
N VAL A 6 -21.44 14.45 10.99
CA VAL A 6 -20.79 15.71 10.57
C VAL A 6 -19.53 15.90 11.39
N ALA A 7 -18.42 16.14 10.71
CA ALA A 7 -17.17 16.59 11.29
C ALA A 7 -16.89 18.02 10.86
N SER A 8 -16.52 18.88 11.80
CA SER A 8 -16.25 20.30 11.56
C SER A 8 -14.89 20.70 12.09
N ASP A 9 -14.19 21.57 11.37
CA ASP A 9 -13.00 22.27 11.85
C ASP A 9 -13.36 23.73 12.17
N SER A 10 -13.18 24.15 13.42
CA SER A 10 -13.57 25.49 13.87
C SER A 10 -12.64 26.60 13.36
N THR A 11 -11.40 26.26 13.01
CA THR A 11 -10.39 27.24 12.57
C THR A 11 -10.66 27.73 11.16
N THR A 12 -11.00 26.79 10.27
CA THR A 12 -11.29 27.05 8.86
C THR A 12 -12.78 27.19 8.57
N GLY A 13 -13.65 26.77 9.49
CA GLY A 13 -15.10 26.68 9.28
C GLY A 13 -15.51 25.52 8.38
N LEU A 14 -14.57 24.65 7.97
CA LEU A 14 -14.82 23.51 7.11
C LEU A 14 -15.76 22.51 7.78
N GLN A 15 -16.71 21.97 7.03
CA GLN A 15 -17.58 20.88 7.45
C GLN A 15 -17.58 19.76 6.41
N VAL A 16 -17.50 18.52 6.89
CA VAL A 16 -17.64 17.32 6.08
C VAL A 16 -18.79 16.51 6.66
N GLN A 17 -19.74 16.16 5.81
CA GLN A 17 -20.92 15.41 6.17
C GLN A 17 -20.90 14.05 5.45
N VAL A 18 -21.11 12.98 6.22
CA VAL A 18 -21.33 11.62 5.71
C VAL A 18 -22.77 11.24 5.98
N THR A 19 -23.47 10.84 4.93
CA THR A 19 -24.86 10.35 5.01
C THR A 19 -25.00 9.00 4.36
N GLY A 20 -25.77 8.11 4.98
CA GLY A 20 -26.05 6.80 4.39
C GLY A 20 -26.68 5.84 5.39
N GLU A 21 -26.63 4.56 5.06
CA GLU A 21 -26.99 3.48 5.98
C GLU A 21 -25.73 3.07 6.73
N PHE A 22 -25.62 3.43 8.02
CA PHE A 22 -24.44 3.03 8.79
C PHE A 22 -24.64 1.61 9.36
N PRO A 23 -23.56 0.82 9.44
CA PRO A 23 -23.61 -0.54 9.98
C PRO A 23 -24.15 -0.56 11.41
N GLU A 24 -24.79 -1.65 11.83
CA GLU A 24 -25.33 -1.78 13.19
C GLU A 24 -24.21 -1.81 14.24
N ASP A 25 -23.05 -2.36 13.88
CA ASP A 25 -21.90 -2.50 14.75
C ASP A 25 -21.39 -1.13 15.26
N PRO A 26 -21.29 -0.93 16.59
CA PRO A 26 -20.82 0.32 17.16
C PRO A 26 -19.37 0.67 16.80
N ASP A 27 -18.47 -0.30 16.67
CA ASP A 27 -17.07 -0.05 16.36
C ASP A 27 -16.91 0.45 14.93
N ASP A 28 -17.68 -0.10 13.99
CA ASP A 28 -17.71 0.39 12.61
C ASP A 28 -18.26 1.82 12.53
N ARG A 29 -19.30 2.15 13.31
CA ARG A 29 -19.80 3.53 13.42
C ARG A 29 -18.74 4.49 13.97
N VAL A 30 -17.96 4.05 14.97
CA VAL A 30 -16.84 4.83 15.51
C VAL A 30 -15.75 5.01 14.44
N ARG A 31 -15.47 3.99 13.61
CA ARG A 31 -14.52 4.10 12.51
C ARG A 31 -14.97 5.12 11.47
N ILE A 32 -16.26 5.18 11.12
CA ILE A 32 -16.81 6.24 10.25
C ILE A 32 -16.48 7.61 10.84
N ALA A 33 -16.84 7.84 12.11
CA ALA A 33 -16.59 9.12 12.77
C ALA A 33 -15.09 9.49 12.80
N ARG A 34 -14.21 8.53 13.12
CA ARG A 34 -12.76 8.76 13.16
C ARG A 34 -12.19 9.10 11.79
N THR A 35 -12.57 8.35 10.76
CA THR A 35 -12.09 8.56 9.38
C THR A 35 -12.58 9.91 8.86
N THR A 36 -13.84 10.26 9.07
CA THR A 36 -14.36 11.58 8.65
C THR A 36 -13.64 12.72 9.37
N ASN A 37 -13.40 12.63 10.68
CA ASN A 37 -12.62 13.65 11.40
C ASN A 37 -11.17 13.76 10.91
N LEU A 38 -10.53 12.63 10.60
CA LEU A 38 -9.19 12.62 10.04
C LEU A 38 -9.17 13.37 8.71
N PHE A 39 -10.11 13.06 7.82
CA PHE A 39 -10.25 13.73 6.53
C PHE A 39 -10.53 15.23 6.69
N THR A 40 -11.47 15.63 7.57
CA THR A 40 -11.75 17.05 7.84
C THR A 40 -10.50 17.80 8.29
N ARG A 41 -9.70 17.24 9.21
CA ARG A 41 -8.46 17.87 9.67
C ARG A 41 -7.40 17.95 8.58
N LEU A 42 -7.28 16.91 7.76
CA LEU A 42 -6.39 16.89 6.61
C LEU A 42 -6.73 18.01 5.62
N MET A 43 -8.02 18.13 5.27
CA MET A 43 -8.52 19.19 4.40
C MET A 43 -8.35 20.59 4.99
N ALA A 44 -8.66 20.77 6.28
CA ALA A 44 -8.43 22.03 6.98
C ALA A 44 -6.95 22.46 6.94
N THR A 45 -6.03 21.51 7.11
CA THR A 45 -4.59 21.75 7.01
C THR A 45 -4.20 22.25 5.63
N VAL A 46 -4.71 21.63 4.56
CA VAL A 46 -4.44 22.09 3.20
C VAL A 46 -5.05 23.47 2.94
N LEU A 47 -6.29 23.70 3.35
CA LEU A 47 -6.96 24.99 3.18
C LEU A 47 -6.29 26.13 3.95
N SER A 48 -5.65 25.85 5.09
CA SER A 48 -4.83 26.82 5.82
C SER A 48 -3.50 27.17 5.15
N THR A 49 -3.12 26.48 4.06
CA THR A 49 -1.87 26.73 3.35
C THR A 49 -2.00 27.99 2.49
N THR A 50 -1.23 29.03 2.81
CA THR A 50 -1.31 30.34 2.15
C THR A 50 -0.68 30.36 0.76
N ASN A 51 0.37 29.56 0.53
CA ASN A 51 1.01 29.44 -0.78
C ASN A 51 0.16 28.57 -1.72
N ASP A 52 -0.27 29.17 -2.84
CA ASP A 52 -1.13 28.50 -3.82
C ASP A 52 -0.50 27.29 -4.50
N THR A 53 0.80 27.35 -4.81
CA THR A 53 1.52 26.25 -5.45
C THR A 53 1.63 25.07 -4.49
N GLU A 54 2.08 25.33 -3.26
CA GLU A 54 2.19 24.31 -2.22
C GLU A 54 0.82 23.70 -1.89
N ARG A 55 -0.23 24.53 -1.82
CA ARG A 55 -1.60 24.06 -1.59
C ARG A 55 -2.07 23.12 -2.69
N ARG A 56 -1.80 23.43 -3.96
CA ARG A 56 -2.14 22.55 -5.11
C ARG A 56 -1.38 21.23 -5.06
N GLU A 57 -0.10 21.25 -4.70
CA GLU A 57 0.70 20.03 -4.55
C GLU A 57 0.16 19.14 -3.42
N ARG A 58 -0.19 19.73 -2.27
CA ARG A 58 -0.81 19.01 -1.16
C ARG A 58 -2.15 18.38 -1.54
N PHE A 59 -2.99 19.08 -2.32
CA PHE A 59 -4.23 18.49 -2.84
C PHE A 59 -3.97 17.26 -3.69
N ARG A 60 -3.06 17.37 -4.67
CA ARG A 60 -2.69 16.23 -5.53
C ARG A 60 -2.19 15.05 -4.71
N ALA A 61 -1.33 15.30 -3.71
CA ALA A 61 -0.81 14.24 -2.85
C ALA A 61 -1.93 13.49 -2.10
N ILE A 62 -2.95 14.21 -1.61
CA ILE A 62 -4.09 13.60 -0.92
C ILE A 62 -4.96 12.81 -1.90
N GLU A 63 -5.26 13.38 -3.07
CA GLU A 63 -6.06 12.71 -4.11
C GLU A 63 -5.43 11.37 -4.49
N THR A 64 -4.14 11.36 -4.81
CA THR A 64 -3.41 10.13 -5.15
C THR A 64 -3.43 9.11 -4.01
N GLN A 65 -3.29 9.53 -2.75
CA GLN A 65 -3.36 8.61 -1.60
C GLN A 65 -4.75 7.99 -1.45
N LEU A 66 -5.81 8.76 -1.69
CA LEU A 66 -7.18 8.26 -1.62
C LEU A 66 -7.49 7.29 -2.76
N GLU A 67 -7.02 7.58 -3.97
CA GLU A 67 -7.13 6.68 -5.13
C GLU A 67 -6.42 5.35 -4.87
N VAL A 68 -5.19 5.39 -4.32
CA VAL A 68 -4.46 4.17 -3.96
C VAL A 68 -5.20 3.38 -2.88
N ALA A 69 -5.72 4.05 -1.85
CA ALA A 69 -6.49 3.40 -0.79
C ALA A 69 -7.77 2.76 -1.33
N GLU A 70 -8.48 3.43 -2.24
CA GLU A 70 -9.68 2.90 -2.90
C GLU A 70 -9.36 1.66 -3.74
N ALA A 71 -8.29 1.70 -4.54
CA ALA A 71 -7.87 0.57 -5.36
C ALA A 71 -7.46 -0.64 -4.49
N LEU A 72 -6.75 -0.42 -3.39
CA LEU A 72 -6.41 -1.47 -2.42
C LEU A 72 -7.66 -2.11 -1.78
N ILE A 73 -8.64 -1.30 -1.38
CA ILE A 73 -9.90 -1.78 -0.80
C ILE A 73 -10.69 -2.61 -1.83
N ARG A 74 -10.63 -2.24 -3.11
CA ARG A 74 -11.26 -2.98 -4.22
C ARG A 74 -10.47 -4.22 -4.66
N GLY A 75 -9.22 -4.38 -4.22
CA GLY A 75 -8.33 -5.44 -4.66
C GLY A 75 -7.79 -5.24 -6.09
N ASP A 76 -7.83 -4.02 -6.62
CA ASP A 76 -7.36 -3.69 -7.97
C ASP A 76 -5.84 -3.43 -7.97
N LEU A 77 -5.06 -4.51 -7.90
CA LEU A 77 -3.59 -4.43 -7.90
C LEU A 77 -3.01 -3.78 -9.18
N PRO A 78 -3.55 -4.02 -10.40
CA PRO A 78 -3.11 -3.28 -11.59
C PRO A 78 -3.24 -1.76 -11.44
N GLU A 79 -4.36 -1.29 -10.90
CA GLU A 79 -4.58 0.13 -10.66
C GLU A 79 -3.63 0.70 -9.60
N VAL A 80 -3.39 -0.04 -8.51
CA VAL A 80 -2.39 0.34 -7.50
C VAL A 80 -1.00 0.50 -8.13
N GLN A 81 -0.59 -0.44 -9.01
CA GLN A 81 0.70 -0.35 -9.69
C GLN A 81 0.78 0.87 -10.63
N ARG A 82 -0.31 1.19 -11.33
CA ARG A 82 -0.40 2.38 -12.19
C ARG A 82 -0.22 3.66 -11.37
N LEU A 83 -0.96 3.80 -10.27
CA LEU A 83 -0.93 4.96 -9.39
C LEU A 83 0.44 5.16 -8.71
N ILE A 84 1.07 4.08 -8.25
CA ILE A 84 2.44 4.13 -7.69
C ILE A 84 3.44 4.62 -8.74
N ARG A 85 3.35 4.10 -9.97
CA ARG A 85 4.23 4.52 -11.08
C ARG A 85 4.07 6.00 -11.39
N GLU A 86 2.84 6.48 -11.49
CA GLU A 86 2.56 7.91 -11.72
C GLU A 86 3.09 8.79 -10.60
N THR A 87 2.97 8.35 -9.35
CA THR A 87 3.52 9.05 -8.19
C THR A 87 5.04 9.16 -8.27
N LEU A 88 5.72 8.04 -8.57
CA LEU A 88 7.19 8.00 -8.70
C LEU A 88 7.66 8.88 -9.87
N HIS A 89 6.94 8.86 -10.99
CA HIS A 89 7.24 9.72 -12.14
C HIS A 89 7.02 11.21 -11.82
N ALA A 90 6.00 11.56 -11.04
CA ALA A 90 5.76 12.92 -10.57
C ALA A 90 6.86 13.43 -9.62
N MET A 91 7.54 12.53 -8.91
CA MET A 91 8.72 12.84 -8.08
C MET A 91 10.03 12.88 -8.91
N GLY A 92 9.96 12.71 -10.22
CA GLY A 92 11.10 12.77 -11.13
C GLY A 92 11.88 11.47 -11.28
N ILE A 93 11.34 10.34 -10.80
CA ILE A 93 11.95 9.02 -10.99
C ILE A 93 11.60 8.54 -12.40
N SER A 94 12.62 8.29 -13.22
CA SER A 94 12.41 7.83 -14.59
C SER A 94 11.99 6.36 -14.63
N ASP A 95 11.36 5.95 -15.73
CA ASP A 95 11.01 4.53 -15.97
C ASP A 95 12.23 3.60 -15.88
N ASP A 96 13.42 4.10 -16.21
CA ASP A 96 14.65 3.31 -16.12
C ASP A 96 15.07 3.09 -14.66
N GLN A 97 14.98 4.12 -13.80
CA GLN A 97 15.23 4.01 -12.36
C GLN A 97 14.18 3.11 -11.67
N LEU A 98 12.93 3.18 -12.12
CA LEU A 98 11.86 2.28 -11.67
C LEU A 98 12.21 0.80 -11.93
N ARG A 99 12.72 0.48 -13.13
CA ARG A 99 13.14 -0.89 -13.46
C ARG A 99 14.34 -1.34 -12.61
N GLU A 100 15.26 -0.44 -12.31
CA GLU A 100 16.39 -0.73 -11.40
C GLU A 100 15.91 -1.05 -9.98
N VAL A 101 14.97 -0.26 -9.45
CA VAL A 101 14.36 -0.52 -8.13
C VAL A 101 13.59 -1.84 -8.11
N GLU A 102 12.82 -2.15 -9.16
CA GLU A 102 12.14 -3.44 -9.29
C GLU A 102 13.13 -4.63 -9.32
N GLN A 103 14.25 -4.49 -10.02
CA GLN A 103 15.30 -5.51 -10.06
C GLN A 103 15.93 -5.72 -8.69
N GLN A 104 16.31 -4.64 -8.00
CA GLN A 104 16.87 -4.70 -6.65
C GLN A 104 15.90 -5.32 -5.64
N LEU A 105 14.60 -4.97 -5.71
CA LEU A 105 13.59 -5.53 -4.81
C LEU A 105 13.41 -7.03 -5.05
N ARG A 106 13.42 -7.47 -6.31
CA ARG A 106 13.33 -8.90 -6.68
C ARG A 106 14.56 -9.68 -6.24
N GLU A 107 15.76 -9.09 -6.35
CA GLU A 107 17.01 -9.69 -5.85
C GLU A 107 17.00 -9.80 -4.32
N GLN A 108 16.55 -8.77 -3.60
CA GLN A 108 16.43 -8.84 -2.14
C GLN A 108 15.39 -9.87 -1.69
N LEU A 109 14.25 -9.95 -2.37
CA LEU A 109 13.24 -10.99 -2.09
C LEU A 109 13.74 -12.40 -2.39
N ARG A 110 14.59 -12.58 -3.41
CA ARG A 110 15.28 -13.86 -3.66
C ARG A 110 16.33 -14.17 -2.61
N ALA A 111 17.09 -13.16 -2.14
CA ALA A 111 18.05 -13.33 -1.05
C ALA A 111 17.35 -13.69 0.27
N ILE A 112 16.17 -13.13 0.54
CA ILE A 112 15.35 -13.42 1.73
C ILE A 112 14.59 -14.75 1.58
N GLY A 113 14.09 -15.07 0.38
CA GLY A 113 13.34 -16.29 0.09
C GLY A 113 14.21 -17.51 -0.24
N GLY A 114 15.50 -17.31 -0.52
CA GLY A 114 16.44 -18.35 -0.92
C GLY A 114 16.92 -19.23 0.23
N ASP A 115 17.08 -18.67 1.43
CA ASP A 115 17.56 -19.43 2.60
C ASP A 115 16.46 -19.78 3.62
N GLY A 116 15.31 -19.08 3.60
CA GLY A 116 14.27 -19.23 4.63
C GLY A 116 13.10 -20.15 4.28
N LEU A 117 12.69 -20.20 3.01
CA LEU A 117 11.49 -20.95 2.59
C LEU A 117 11.82 -22.35 2.06
N ALA A 118 12.98 -22.57 1.45
CA ALA A 118 13.42 -23.87 0.97
C ALA A 118 13.60 -24.87 2.14
N GLY A 119 14.24 -24.43 3.24
CA GLY A 119 14.37 -25.22 4.46
C GLY A 119 13.06 -25.43 5.23
N MET A 120 12.06 -24.55 5.07
CA MET A 120 10.74 -24.69 5.69
C MET A 120 9.79 -25.61 4.89
N LEU A 121 9.99 -25.71 3.57
CA LEU A 121 9.22 -26.58 2.67
C LEU A 121 9.85 -27.97 2.48
N GLY A 122 10.99 -28.26 3.13
CA GLY A 122 11.63 -29.58 3.10
C GLY A 122 12.08 -30.00 1.70
N LEU A 123 12.48 -29.04 0.86
CA LEU A 123 12.91 -29.32 -0.53
C LEU A 123 14.41 -29.61 -0.67
N ASP A 124 15.13 -29.83 0.44
CA ASP A 124 16.56 -30.18 0.45
C ASP A 124 16.86 -31.62 -0.03
N ASP A 125 15.89 -32.34 -0.60
CA ASP A 125 16.07 -33.73 -1.04
C ASP A 125 16.07 -33.90 -2.57
N GLN A 126 16.50 -32.88 -3.32
CA GLN A 126 16.94 -33.13 -4.69
C GLN A 126 18.43 -33.44 -4.70
N PRO A 127 18.83 -34.68 -5.03
CA PRO A 127 20.24 -35.02 -5.13
C PRO A 127 20.87 -34.22 -6.27
N ASP A 128 21.96 -33.54 -5.96
CA ASP A 128 22.82 -32.86 -6.91
C ASP A 128 23.27 -33.87 -8.00
N PRO A 129 22.92 -33.66 -9.28
CA PRO A 129 23.28 -34.59 -10.36
C PRO A 129 24.78 -34.64 -10.65
N ASP A 130 25.57 -33.70 -10.10
CA ASP A 130 27.02 -33.63 -10.30
C ASP A 130 27.82 -34.02 -9.04
N ALA A 131 27.16 -34.56 -8.00
CA ALA A 131 27.88 -35.09 -6.83
C ALA A 131 28.73 -36.31 -7.24
N PRO A 132 30.03 -36.34 -6.92
CA PRO A 132 30.87 -37.49 -7.21
C PRO A 132 30.31 -38.74 -6.51
N GLU A 133 30.17 -39.84 -7.25
CA GLU A 133 29.67 -41.11 -6.72
C GLU A 133 30.54 -41.55 -5.53
N ASP A 134 29.93 -41.58 -4.35
CA ASP A 134 30.54 -42.04 -3.11
C ASP A 134 30.71 -43.57 -3.16
N PRO A 135 31.96 -44.09 -3.25
CA PRO A 135 32.20 -45.52 -3.47
C PRO A 135 31.79 -46.40 -2.27
N ASP A 136 31.43 -45.82 -1.13
CA ASP A 136 31.08 -46.55 0.10
C ASP A 136 29.58 -46.66 0.38
N ARG A 137 28.69 -46.28 -0.56
CA ARG A 137 27.25 -46.55 -0.39
C ARG A 137 26.95 -48.05 -0.55
N PRO A 138 26.42 -48.74 0.50
CA PRO A 138 26.05 -50.13 0.37
C PRO A 138 24.86 -50.25 -0.60
N ARG A 139 25.03 -51.08 -1.64
CA ARG A 139 23.93 -51.45 -2.55
C ARG A 139 22.89 -52.22 -1.74
N LEU A 140 21.70 -51.66 -1.61
CA LEU A 140 20.52 -52.35 -1.12
C LEU A 140 20.01 -53.24 -2.26
N ASP A 141 20.13 -54.56 -2.07
CA ASP A 141 19.39 -55.57 -2.83
C ASP A 141 17.90 -55.58 -2.45
#